data_AF-A0A9R1DFR4-F1
#
_entry.id   AF-A0A9R1DFR4-F1
#
_cell.length_a   1.000
_cell.length_b   1.000
_cell.length_c   1.000
_cell.angle_alpha   90.00
_cell.angle_beta   90.00
_cell.angle_gamma   90.00
#
_symmetry.space_group_name_H-M   'P 1'
#
loop_
_entity.id
_entity.type
_entity.pdbx_description
1 polymer ?
#
loop_
_entity_poly.entity_id
_entity_poly.type
_entity_poly.pdbx_seq_one_letter_code
_entity_poly.pdbx_strand_id
1 'polypeptide(L)'
;MPSWNDEETSFDEDCKVVSMDMGLMEEPDTIVEPLFCGQLELAEPKCILHQMRLVKCVAFEGIANGVNCGVVEWVDGPWPPVLQRCLSKLWEMFHEQNCGRVLDKDKFEKELAKVKSEHERELAKLKMENDNLCIEYTKIVDDVSKMFDWQDGRVDKNVHQKQVEEEELEKKKKELEEKAMLEVQMEKLKLTRKAMKDGQVDRDVLMKEKENLELVVAELLKDGYGSKEKLEQIKAILES
;
A
#
# COMPACT_ATOMS: atom_id res chain seq x y z
N MET A 1 -2.28 58.02 33.35
CA MET A 1 -2.37 56.55 33.45
C MET A 1 -1.78 55.98 32.19
N PRO A 2 -0.63 55.27 32.22
CA PRO A 2 -0.12 54.62 31.02
C PRO A 2 -0.87 53.30 30.78
N SER A 3 -1.40 53.17 29.55
CA SER A 3 -2.03 51.98 28.99
C SER A 3 -0.94 50.96 28.62
N TRP A 4 -1.15 49.71 29.01
CA TRP A 4 -0.30 48.60 28.58
C TRP A 4 -0.81 48.11 27.23
N ASN A 5 0.08 48.09 26.23
CA ASN A 5 -0.16 47.44 24.96
C ASN A 5 0.14 45.94 25.14
N ASP A 6 -0.85 45.10 24.85
CA ASP A 6 -0.71 43.65 24.71
C ASP A 6 -0.02 43.36 23.38
N GLU A 7 1.29 43.47 23.33
CA GLU A 7 2.09 42.95 22.23
C GLU A 7 2.60 41.57 22.66
N GLU A 8 1.85 40.54 22.31
CA GLU A 8 2.23 39.13 22.49
C GLU A 8 3.49 38.83 21.70
N THR A 9 4.63 39.09 22.34
CA THR A 9 5.90 38.54 21.91
C THR A 9 5.98 37.16 22.53
N SER A 10 5.64 36.14 21.74
CA SER A 10 5.85 34.74 22.09
C SER A 10 7.34 34.51 22.30
N PHE A 11 7.79 34.67 23.54
CA PHE A 11 9.14 34.31 23.93
C PHE A 11 9.09 32.84 24.33
N ASP A 12 9.29 31.97 23.34
CA ASP A 12 9.72 30.58 23.51
C ASP A 12 11.13 30.58 24.12
N GLU A 13 11.26 31.12 25.33
CA GLU A 13 12.44 30.91 26.15
C GLU A 13 12.15 29.68 26.97
N ASP A 14 12.78 28.57 26.56
CA ASP A 14 12.91 27.33 27.31
C ASP A 14 13.09 27.67 28.79
N CYS A 15 11.99 27.68 29.54
CA CYS A 15 12.03 27.73 30.98
C CYS A 15 12.61 26.39 31.41
N LYS A 16 13.94 26.29 31.43
CA LYS A 16 14.67 25.31 32.20
C LYS A 16 14.19 25.48 33.63
N VAL A 17 13.16 24.73 33.97
CA VAL A 17 12.85 24.35 35.35
C VAL A 17 14.12 23.64 35.80
N VAL A 18 15.04 24.40 36.39
CA VAL A 18 16.05 23.84 37.26
C VAL A 18 15.23 23.31 38.42
N SER A 19 14.84 22.03 38.29
CA SER A 19 14.40 21.24 39.41
C SER A 19 15.55 21.31 40.40
N MET A 20 15.44 22.19 41.39
CA MET A 20 16.16 22.04 42.63
C MET A 20 15.60 20.78 43.25
N ASP A 21 16.08 19.65 42.75
CA ASP A 21 15.92 18.36 43.39
C ASP A 21 16.68 18.47 44.71
N MET A 22 15.98 18.99 45.72
CA MET A 22 16.33 18.79 47.12
C MET A 22 15.99 17.35 47.51
N GLY A 23 16.35 16.40 46.64
CA GLY A 23 16.36 14.98 46.94
C GLY A 23 17.14 14.83 48.23
N LEU A 24 16.42 14.36 49.25
CA LEU A 24 16.93 13.83 50.51
C LEU A 24 18.35 14.31 50.80
N MET A 25 18.50 15.42 51.51
CA MET A 25 19.78 15.71 52.17
C MET A 25 20.06 14.48 53.05
N GLU A 26 20.87 13.54 52.55
CA GLU A 26 21.36 12.43 53.34
C GLU A 26 22.03 13.03 54.57
N GLU A 27 21.74 12.45 55.74
CA GLU A 27 22.31 12.91 57.00
C GLU A 27 23.84 12.90 56.86
N PRO A 28 24.51 14.06 56.99
CA PRO A 28 25.94 14.12 56.77
C PRO A 28 26.66 13.29 57.84
N ASP A 29 27.62 12.47 57.40
CA ASP A 29 28.50 11.72 58.28
C ASP A 29 29.21 12.64 59.29
N THR A 30 29.63 12.07 60.43
CA THR A 30 30.45 12.79 61.41
C THR A 30 31.78 13.20 60.77
N ILE A 31 31.93 14.49 60.47
CA ILE A 31 33.16 15.04 59.89
C ILE A 31 34.12 15.52 60.99
N VAL A 32 35.42 15.33 60.75
CA VAL A 32 36.49 15.91 61.57
C VAL A 32 36.48 17.42 61.34
N GLU A 33 36.40 18.23 62.40
CA GLU A 33 36.28 19.69 62.29
C GLU A 33 37.55 20.32 61.68
N PRO A 34 37.52 20.81 60.42
CA PRO A 34 38.75 21.16 59.69
C PRO A 34 39.39 22.49 60.11
N LEU A 35 38.67 23.33 60.88
CA LEU A 35 39.04 24.74 61.14
C LEU A 35 39.17 25.09 62.63
N PHE A 36 39.38 24.11 63.52
CA PHE A 36 39.59 24.41 64.93
C PHE A 36 40.88 25.21 65.14
N CYS A 37 40.76 26.51 65.47
CA CYS A 37 41.87 27.45 65.67
C CYS A 37 42.16 27.78 67.14
N GLY A 38 41.63 27.00 68.09
CA GLY A 38 41.90 27.18 69.52
C GLY A 38 43.31 26.69 69.89
N GLN A 39 44.11 27.53 70.51
CA GLN A 39 45.45 27.19 71.02
C GLN A 39 45.32 26.16 72.16
N LEU A 40 45.67 24.91 71.88
CA LEU A 40 45.53 23.78 72.80
C LEU A 40 46.74 23.67 73.74
N GLU A 41 46.91 24.64 74.64
CA GLU A 41 47.91 24.55 75.71
C GLU A 41 47.29 24.02 76.99
N LEU A 42 47.45 22.72 77.25
CA LEU A 42 47.74 22.05 78.53
C LEU A 42 47.33 20.56 78.42
N ALA A 43 48.33 19.66 78.46
CA ALA A 43 48.20 18.20 78.61
C ALA A 43 47.10 17.51 77.77
N GLU A 44 47.42 17.11 76.54
CA GLU A 44 46.52 16.28 75.70
C GLU A 44 46.04 15.03 76.46
N PRO A 45 44.75 14.90 76.80
CA PRO A 45 44.22 13.66 77.35
C PRO A 45 44.31 12.60 76.25
N LYS A 46 44.94 11.47 76.54
CA LYS A 46 44.97 10.29 75.65
C LYS A 46 43.89 9.32 76.10
N CYS A 47 43.24 8.63 75.15
CA CYS A 47 42.36 7.52 75.53
C CYS A 47 43.19 6.50 76.34
N ILE A 48 42.77 6.23 77.58
CA ILE A 48 43.54 5.44 78.56
C ILE A 48 43.78 4.02 78.05
N LEU A 49 42.85 3.49 77.24
CA LEU A 49 42.91 2.15 76.65
C LEU A 49 43.79 2.09 75.39
N HIS A 50 43.78 3.11 74.55
CA HIS A 50 44.40 3.06 73.21
C HIS A 50 45.65 3.95 73.08
N GLN A 51 45.94 4.81 74.06
CA GLN A 51 46.99 5.85 74.05
C GLN A 51 46.97 6.77 72.82
N MET A 52 45.85 6.82 72.11
CA MET A 52 45.64 7.71 70.96
C MET A 52 45.17 9.08 71.41
N ARG A 53 45.50 10.10 70.61
CA ARG A 53 44.99 11.47 70.77
C ARG A 53 43.49 11.48 70.56
N LEU A 54 42.79 12.27 71.38
CA LEU A 54 41.37 12.54 71.18
C LEU A 54 41.17 13.37 69.91
N VAL A 55 40.09 13.07 69.19
CA VAL A 55 39.66 13.82 68.01
C VAL A 55 38.39 14.59 68.40
N LYS A 56 38.36 15.89 68.13
CA LYS A 56 37.13 16.68 68.22
C LYS A 56 36.33 16.49 66.95
N CYS A 57 35.06 16.16 67.11
CA CYS A 57 34.12 15.94 66.02
C CYS A 57 32.83 16.73 66.29
N VAL A 58 32.16 17.16 65.23
CA VAL A 58 30.80 17.71 65.32
C VAL A 58 29.81 16.57 65.09
N ALA A 59 28.94 16.32 66.07
CA ALA A 59 27.90 15.30 65.96
C ALA A 59 26.60 15.93 65.45
N PHE A 60 25.99 15.34 64.41
CA PHE A 60 24.76 15.86 63.82
C PHE A 60 23.49 15.15 64.32
N GLU A 61 23.54 13.87 64.72
CA GLU A 61 22.64 13.20 65.67
C GLU A 61 23.15 11.76 65.91
N GLY A 62 23.03 11.21 67.12
CA GLY A 62 23.34 9.81 67.42
C GLY A 62 24.82 9.42 67.35
N ILE A 63 25.41 9.01 68.47
CA ILE A 63 26.80 8.52 68.50
C ILE A 63 26.93 7.31 67.57
N ALA A 64 27.70 7.47 66.49
CA ALA A 64 28.11 6.40 65.60
C ALA A 64 28.62 5.19 66.39
N ASN A 65 28.40 3.99 65.85
CA ASN A 65 28.69 2.65 66.41
C ASN A 65 30.18 2.36 66.75
N GLY A 66 30.99 3.37 67.09
CA GLY A 66 32.32 3.21 67.64
C GLY A 66 32.27 2.75 69.09
N VAL A 67 33.04 1.72 69.41
CA VAL A 67 33.24 1.26 70.79
C VAL A 67 33.80 2.42 71.61
N ASN A 68 32.94 3.06 72.40
CA ASN A 68 33.30 4.17 73.27
C ASN A 68 34.31 3.68 74.31
N CYS A 69 35.59 4.09 74.19
CA CYS A 69 36.64 3.76 75.15
C CYS A 69 36.54 4.53 76.48
N GLY A 70 35.38 5.14 76.76
CA GLY A 70 35.08 5.91 77.98
C GLY A 70 35.48 7.38 77.91
N VAL A 71 35.81 7.92 76.72
CA VAL A 71 36.33 9.29 76.55
C VAL A 71 35.56 10.04 75.47
N VAL A 72 34.24 10.15 75.63
CA VAL A 72 33.41 11.11 74.90
C VAL A 72 33.01 12.19 75.89
N GLU A 73 33.60 13.37 75.74
CA GLU A 73 33.26 14.56 76.51
C GLU A 73 32.71 15.60 75.55
N TRP A 74 31.52 16.14 75.87
CA TRP A 74 30.97 17.26 75.13
C TRP A 74 31.83 18.49 75.43
N VAL A 75 32.49 19.01 74.39
CA VAL A 75 33.37 20.18 74.50
C VAL A 75 32.55 21.45 74.79
N ASP A 76 31.30 21.48 74.35
CA ASP A 76 30.38 22.59 74.57
C ASP A 76 29.46 22.34 75.76
N GLY A 77 29.36 23.34 76.64
CA GLY A 77 28.32 23.37 77.67
C GLY A 77 26.92 23.54 77.05
N PRO A 78 25.85 23.27 77.81
CA PRO A 78 24.49 23.46 77.31
C PRO A 78 24.29 24.90 76.85
N TRP A 79 23.68 25.08 75.67
CA TRP A 79 23.38 26.41 75.16
C TRP A 79 22.52 27.21 76.15
N PRO A 80 22.71 28.55 76.22
CA PRO A 80 21.84 29.41 77.02
C PRO A 80 20.37 29.15 76.69
N PRO A 81 19.46 29.15 77.69
CA PRO A 81 18.04 28.82 77.46
C PRO A 81 17.36 29.66 76.38
N VAL A 82 17.83 30.89 76.16
CA VAL A 82 17.34 31.77 75.09
C VAL A 82 17.67 31.19 73.71
N LEU A 83 18.90 30.72 73.51
CA LEU A 83 19.36 30.17 72.24
C LEU A 83 18.66 28.84 71.94
N GLN A 84 18.49 27.98 72.96
CA GLN A 84 17.71 26.74 72.83
C GLN A 84 16.29 27.04 72.33
N ARG A 85 15.59 27.98 72.96
CA ARG A 85 14.23 28.38 72.54
C ARG A 85 14.19 28.93 71.12
N CYS A 86 15.16 29.77 70.73
CA CYS A 86 15.23 30.32 69.38
C CYS A 86 15.43 29.22 68.33
N LEU A 87 16.32 28.26 68.59
CA LEU A 87 16.62 27.19 67.64
C LEU A 87 15.49 26.17 67.57
N SER A 88 14.85 25.84 68.69
CA SER A 88 13.59 25.06 68.69
C SER A 88 12.53 25.75 67.82
N LYS A 89 12.38 27.08 67.93
CA LYS A 89 11.38 27.80 67.14
C LYS A 89 11.71 27.84 65.65
N LEU A 90 12.98 28.03 65.29
CA LEU A 90 13.43 27.98 63.91
C LEU A 90 13.23 26.58 63.30
N TRP A 91 13.48 25.53 64.09
CA TRP A 91 13.25 24.15 63.67
C TRP A 91 11.76 23.84 63.43
N GLU A 92 10.87 24.30 64.32
CA GLU A 92 9.41 24.20 64.13
C GLU A 92 8.97 24.88 62.83
N MET A 93 9.43 26.11 62.57
CA MET A 93 9.09 26.85 61.35
C MET A 93 9.59 26.16 60.08
N PHE A 94 10.80 25.59 60.13
CA PHE A 94 11.36 24.82 59.02
C PHE A 94 10.54 23.55 58.76
N HIS A 95 10.16 22.80 59.81
CA HIS A 95 9.29 21.64 59.66
C HIS A 95 7.92 22.01 59.09
N GLU A 96 7.26 23.04 59.61
CA GLU A 96 5.95 23.49 59.14
C GLU A 96 5.98 23.89 57.65
N GLN A 97 6.99 24.65 57.24
CA GLN A 97 7.16 25.04 55.84
C GLN A 97 7.43 23.85 54.91
N ASN A 98 8.21 22.87 55.36
CA ASN A 98 8.50 21.67 54.57
C ASN A 98 7.31 20.70 54.52
N CYS A 99 6.52 20.58 55.59
CA CYS A 99 5.29 19.79 55.60
C CYS A 99 4.29 20.29 54.54
N GLY A 100 4.12 21.61 54.39
CA GLY A 100 3.28 22.18 53.33
C GLY A 100 3.76 21.79 51.93
N ARG A 101 5.07 21.86 51.67
CA ARG A 101 5.67 21.46 50.38
C ARG A 101 5.48 19.98 50.06
N VAL A 102 5.59 19.10 51.07
CA VAL A 102 5.37 17.66 50.90
C VAL A 102 3.91 17.35 50.56
N LEU A 103 2.95 18.03 51.19
CA LEU A 103 1.53 17.88 50.87
C LEU A 103 1.19 18.35 49.45
N ASP A 104 1.76 19.48 49.02
CA ASP A 104 1.60 19.97 47.65
C ASP A 104 2.20 18.97 46.65
N LYS A 105 3.40 18.44 46.92
CA LYS A 105 4.04 17.41 46.09
C LYS A 105 3.17 16.15 45.94
N ASP A 106 2.66 15.60 47.04
CA ASP A 106 1.76 14.43 47.01
C ASP A 106 0.48 14.71 46.20
N LYS A 107 -0.08 15.92 46.32
CA LYS A 107 -1.24 16.34 45.52
C LYS A 107 -0.91 16.41 44.03
N PHE A 108 0.23 17.01 43.66
CA PHE A 108 0.67 17.08 42.26
C PHE A 108 0.93 15.69 41.67
N GLU A 109 1.59 14.81 42.41
CA GLU A 109 1.85 13.44 41.98
C GLU A 109 0.55 12.66 41.74
N LYS A 110 -0.46 12.84 42.60
CA LYS A 110 -1.81 12.26 42.41
C LYS A 110 -2.50 12.78 41.15
N GLU A 111 -2.47 14.08 40.90
CA GLU A 111 -3.05 14.65 39.68
C GLU A 111 -2.31 14.18 38.42
N LEU A 112 -0.97 14.10 38.45
CA LEU A 112 -0.17 13.54 37.35
C LEU A 112 -0.53 12.07 37.09
N ALA A 113 -0.67 11.26 38.14
CA ALA A 113 -1.08 9.86 38.00
C ALA A 113 -2.48 9.74 37.38
N LYS A 114 -3.41 10.61 37.78
CA LYS A 114 -4.76 10.66 37.22
C LYS A 114 -4.74 11.02 35.73
N VAL A 115 -4.07 12.11 35.36
CA VAL A 115 -3.93 12.56 33.96
C VAL A 115 -3.27 11.47 33.11
N LYS A 116 -2.21 10.83 33.60
CA LYS A 116 -1.54 9.74 32.90
C LYS A 116 -2.49 8.55 32.66
N SER A 117 -3.28 8.16 33.66
CA SER A 117 -4.27 7.08 33.53
C SER A 117 -5.40 7.42 32.56
N GLU A 118 -5.78 8.70 32.48
CA GLU A 118 -6.78 9.20 31.54
C GLU A 118 -6.25 9.17 30.11
N HIS A 119 -5.03 9.66 29.90
CA HIS A 119 -4.35 9.64 28.61
C HIS A 119 -4.17 8.20 28.08
N GLU A 120 -3.73 7.27 28.92
CA GLU A 120 -3.59 5.85 28.54
C GLU A 120 -4.93 5.23 28.11
N ARG A 121 -6.03 5.61 28.78
CA ARG A 121 -7.39 5.15 28.43
C ARG A 121 -7.85 5.70 27.07
N GLU A 122 -7.57 6.96 26.79
CA GLU A 122 -7.88 7.59 25.51
C GLU A 122 -7.07 6.98 24.36
N LEU A 123 -5.77 6.74 24.58
CA LEU A 123 -4.94 6.02 23.62
C LEU A 123 -5.48 4.63 23.30
N ALA A 124 -5.97 3.90 24.31
CA ALA A 124 -6.58 2.58 24.09
C ALA A 124 -7.86 2.68 23.24
N LYS A 125 -8.71 3.68 23.48
CA LYS A 125 -9.93 3.92 22.68
C LYS A 125 -9.60 4.25 21.23
N LEU A 126 -8.71 5.23 21.01
CA LEU A 126 -8.29 5.63 19.66
C LEU A 126 -7.66 4.48 18.90
N LYS A 127 -6.88 3.63 19.58
CA LYS A 127 -6.31 2.43 18.97
C LYS A 127 -7.41 1.46 18.52
N MET A 128 -8.41 1.20 19.36
CA MET A 128 -9.53 0.33 18.98
C MET A 128 -10.35 0.90 17.80
N GLU A 129 -10.60 2.20 17.79
CA GLU A 129 -11.29 2.87 16.68
C GLU A 129 -10.49 2.76 15.37
N ASN A 130 -9.17 2.95 15.45
CA ASN A 130 -8.29 2.80 14.30
C ASN A 130 -8.26 1.34 13.78
N ASP A 131 -8.17 0.36 14.68
CA ASP A 131 -8.24 -1.06 14.32
C ASP A 131 -9.58 -1.40 13.64
N ASN A 132 -10.69 -0.86 14.15
CA ASN A 132 -12.01 -1.01 13.53
C ASN A 132 -12.07 -0.39 12.12
N LEU A 133 -11.54 0.83 11.96
CA LEU A 133 -11.46 1.49 10.66
C LEU A 133 -10.58 0.70 9.67
N CYS A 134 -9.49 0.10 10.13
CA CYS A 134 -8.66 -0.78 9.30
C CYS A 134 -9.44 -1.99 8.79
N ILE A 135 -10.28 -2.59 9.65
CA ILE A 135 -11.16 -3.71 9.26
C ILE A 135 -12.21 -3.26 8.23
N GLU A 136 -12.88 -2.13 8.48
CA GLU A 136 -13.87 -1.59 7.54
C GLU A 136 -13.26 -1.21 6.19
N TYR A 137 -12.10 -0.55 6.19
CA TYR A 137 -11.36 -0.21 4.99
C TYR A 137 -10.99 -1.47 4.20
N THR A 138 -10.43 -2.48 4.87
CA THR A 138 -10.07 -3.76 4.23
C THR A 138 -11.29 -4.41 3.57
N LYS A 139 -12.44 -4.41 4.26
CA LYS A 139 -13.69 -4.94 3.71
C LYS A 139 -14.14 -4.19 2.45
N ILE A 140 -14.09 -2.85 2.47
CA ILE A 140 -14.47 -2.04 1.30
C ILE A 140 -13.51 -2.34 0.13
N VAL A 141 -12.21 -2.41 0.38
CA VAL A 141 -11.21 -2.75 -0.63
C VAL A 141 -11.48 -4.14 -1.22
N ASP A 142 -11.79 -5.13 -0.39
CA ASP A 142 -12.15 -6.48 -0.83
C ASP A 142 -13.42 -6.49 -1.67
N ASP A 143 -14.47 -5.78 -1.24
CA ASP A 143 -15.74 -5.71 -1.96
C ASP A 143 -15.60 -4.98 -3.29
N VAL A 144 -14.79 -3.91 -3.35
CA VAL A 144 -14.43 -3.23 -4.60
C VAL A 144 -13.63 -4.15 -5.51
N SER A 145 -12.63 -4.87 -5.00
CA SER A 145 -11.83 -5.81 -5.79
C SER A 145 -12.72 -6.90 -6.42
N LYS A 146 -13.64 -7.48 -5.63
CA LYS A 146 -14.63 -8.46 -6.15
C LYS A 146 -15.54 -7.87 -7.23
N MET A 147 -15.90 -6.59 -7.15
CA MET A 147 -16.71 -5.94 -8.19
C MET A 147 -15.96 -5.85 -9.52
N PHE A 148 -14.65 -5.59 -9.49
CA PHE A 148 -13.81 -5.58 -10.68
C PHE A 148 -13.63 -6.99 -11.27
N ASP A 149 -13.30 -7.99 -10.44
CA ASP A 149 -13.15 -9.39 -10.89
C ASP A 149 -14.44 -9.93 -11.56
N TRP A 150 -15.60 -9.55 -11.02
CA TRP A 150 -16.90 -9.94 -11.57
C TRP A 150 -17.23 -9.26 -12.90
N GLN A 151 -16.76 -8.03 -13.12
CA GLN A 151 -16.88 -7.37 -14.42
C GLN A 151 -15.95 -8.00 -15.44
N ASP A 152 -14.69 -8.22 -15.10
CA ASP A 152 -13.70 -8.84 -15.99
C ASP A 152 -14.13 -10.25 -16.41
N GLY A 153 -14.56 -11.10 -15.46
CA GLY A 153 -15.06 -12.44 -15.77
C GLY A 153 -16.33 -12.48 -16.63
N ARG A 154 -17.11 -11.38 -16.66
CA ARG A 154 -18.30 -11.25 -17.52
C ARG A 154 -17.92 -10.78 -18.93
N VAL A 155 -16.96 -9.86 -19.03
CA VAL A 155 -16.39 -9.39 -20.30
C VAL A 155 -15.69 -10.55 -21.01
N ASP A 156 -14.87 -11.32 -20.31
CA ASP A 156 -14.14 -12.46 -20.88
C ASP A 156 -15.10 -13.50 -21.48
N LYS A 157 -16.18 -13.86 -20.78
CA LYS A 157 -17.18 -14.81 -21.31
C LYS A 157 -17.87 -14.29 -22.57
N ASN A 158 -18.25 -13.01 -22.59
CA ASN A 158 -18.87 -12.40 -23.77
C ASN A 158 -17.90 -12.34 -24.96
N VAL A 159 -16.63 -12.04 -24.71
CA VAL A 159 -15.59 -12.01 -25.77
C VAL A 159 -15.38 -13.41 -26.34
N HIS A 160 -15.25 -14.43 -25.49
CA HIS A 160 -15.08 -15.82 -25.92
C HIS A 160 -16.29 -16.32 -26.71
N GLN A 161 -17.51 -16.07 -26.23
CA GLN A 161 -18.72 -16.47 -26.94
C GLN A 161 -18.80 -15.80 -28.32
N LYS A 162 -18.50 -14.50 -28.40
CA LYS A 162 -18.53 -13.75 -29.66
C LYS A 162 -17.47 -14.23 -30.66
N GLN A 163 -16.28 -14.59 -30.19
CA GLN A 163 -15.24 -15.19 -31.03
C GLN A 163 -15.68 -16.54 -31.60
N VAL A 164 -16.31 -17.40 -30.80
CA VAL A 164 -16.85 -18.69 -31.26
C VAL A 164 -17.96 -18.49 -32.29
N GLU A 165 -18.88 -17.55 -32.06
CA GLU A 165 -19.95 -17.22 -33.01
C GLU A 165 -19.40 -16.66 -34.34
N GLU A 166 -18.36 -15.83 -34.28
CA GLU A 166 -17.69 -15.27 -35.46
C GLU A 166 -16.97 -16.35 -36.27
N GLU A 167 -16.26 -17.27 -35.61
CA GLU A 167 -15.59 -18.40 -36.27
C GLU A 167 -16.59 -19.35 -36.94
N GLU A 168 -17.74 -19.62 -36.30
CA GLU A 168 -18.82 -20.39 -36.92
C GLU A 168 -19.41 -19.70 -38.16
N LEU A 169 -19.61 -18.38 -38.11
CA LEU A 169 -20.14 -17.60 -39.23
C LEU A 169 -19.14 -17.58 -40.40
N GLU A 170 -17.85 -17.41 -40.12
CA GLU A 170 -16.77 -17.50 -41.09
C GLU A 170 -16.76 -18.86 -41.80
N LYS A 171 -16.94 -19.94 -41.04
CA LYS A 171 -17.02 -21.31 -41.59
C LYS A 171 -18.25 -21.50 -42.48
N LYS A 172 -19.44 -21.09 -41.99
CA LYS A 172 -20.69 -21.15 -42.77
C LYS A 172 -20.59 -20.34 -44.07
N LYS A 173 -19.94 -19.18 -44.03
CA LYS A 173 -19.72 -18.35 -45.22
C LYS A 173 -18.87 -19.09 -46.26
N LYS A 174 -17.76 -19.72 -45.85
CA LYS A 174 -16.89 -20.50 -46.74
C LYS A 174 -17.62 -21.69 -47.38
N GLU A 175 -18.40 -22.43 -46.59
CA GLU A 175 -19.22 -23.54 -47.10
C GLU A 175 -20.26 -23.06 -48.13
N LEU A 176 -20.86 -21.90 -47.90
CA LEU A 176 -21.85 -21.31 -48.80
C LEU A 176 -21.22 -20.79 -50.10
N GLU A 177 -20.03 -20.19 -50.02
CA GLU A 177 -19.22 -19.80 -51.18
C GLU A 177 -18.81 -21.02 -52.03
N GLU A 178 -18.37 -22.11 -51.41
CA GLU A 178 -18.01 -23.35 -52.11
C GLU A 178 -19.23 -23.97 -52.82
N LYS A 179 -20.37 -24.02 -52.12
CA LYS A 179 -21.63 -24.50 -52.69
C LYS A 179 -22.08 -23.66 -53.88
N ALA A 180 -21.99 -22.33 -53.78
CA ALA A 180 -22.32 -21.43 -54.89
C ALA A 180 -21.37 -21.64 -56.09
N MET A 181 -20.08 -21.85 -55.84
CA MET A 181 -19.11 -22.13 -56.90
C MET A 181 -19.44 -23.43 -57.64
N LEU A 182 -19.77 -24.50 -56.90
CA LEU A 182 -20.17 -25.79 -57.48
C LEU A 182 -21.45 -25.67 -58.31
N GLU A 183 -22.43 -24.88 -57.85
CA GLU A 183 -23.68 -24.64 -58.57
C GLU A 183 -23.45 -23.90 -59.90
N VAL A 184 -22.61 -22.86 -59.88
CA VAL A 184 -22.17 -22.17 -61.10
C VAL A 184 -21.46 -23.11 -62.06
N GLN A 185 -20.60 -24.00 -61.55
CA GLN A 185 -19.93 -25.01 -62.39
C GLN A 185 -20.92 -26.01 -63.00
N MET A 186 -21.90 -26.48 -62.23
CA MET A 186 -22.96 -27.35 -62.75
C MET A 186 -23.77 -26.67 -63.87
N GLU A 187 -24.17 -25.41 -63.69
CA GLU A 187 -24.90 -24.67 -64.72
C GLU A 187 -24.05 -24.45 -65.97
N LYS A 188 -22.77 -24.10 -65.83
CA LYS A 188 -21.84 -24.05 -66.97
C LYS A 188 -21.80 -25.39 -67.72
N LEU A 189 -21.71 -26.51 -67.00
CA LEU A 189 -21.70 -27.85 -67.59
C LEU A 189 -23.00 -28.17 -68.36
N LYS A 190 -24.17 -27.79 -67.80
CA LYS A 190 -25.47 -27.97 -68.47
C LYS A 190 -25.56 -27.15 -69.74
N LEU A 191 -25.14 -25.89 -69.72
CA LEU A 191 -25.13 -25.01 -70.89
C LEU A 191 -24.21 -25.55 -71.99
N THR A 192 -22.99 -25.98 -71.65
CA THR A 192 -22.06 -26.59 -72.62
C THR A 192 -22.65 -27.87 -73.23
N ARG A 193 -23.29 -28.73 -72.42
CA ARG A 193 -23.94 -29.95 -72.93
C ARG A 193 -25.08 -29.63 -73.89
N LYS A 194 -25.87 -28.58 -73.60
CA LYS A 194 -26.95 -28.12 -74.49
C LYS A 194 -26.38 -27.60 -75.82
N ALA A 195 -25.37 -26.73 -75.76
CA ALA A 195 -24.70 -26.21 -76.97
C ALA A 195 -24.10 -27.32 -77.84
N MET A 196 -23.52 -28.38 -77.24
CA MET A 196 -23.03 -29.53 -78.01
C MET A 196 -24.15 -30.32 -78.69
N LYS A 197 -25.32 -30.49 -78.05
CA LYS A 197 -26.47 -31.15 -78.68
C LYS A 197 -27.02 -30.32 -79.83
N ASP A 198 -27.19 -29.01 -79.61
CA ASP A 198 -27.71 -28.09 -80.63
C ASP A 198 -26.76 -28.08 -81.84
N GLY A 199 -25.44 -28.00 -81.63
CA GLY A 199 -24.45 -28.10 -82.70
C GLY A 199 -24.37 -29.48 -83.39
N GLN A 200 -24.80 -30.56 -82.72
CA GLN A 200 -24.91 -31.89 -83.34
C GLN A 200 -26.14 -31.95 -84.25
N VAL A 201 -27.27 -31.40 -83.81
CA VAL A 201 -28.48 -31.28 -84.64
C VAL A 201 -28.19 -30.45 -85.89
N ASP A 202 -27.53 -29.30 -85.74
CA ASP A 202 -27.16 -28.44 -86.87
C ASP A 202 -26.26 -29.18 -87.88
N ARG A 203 -25.30 -29.98 -87.38
CA ARG A 203 -24.42 -30.79 -88.23
C ARG A 203 -25.18 -31.85 -89.03
N ASP A 204 -26.12 -32.53 -88.40
CA ASP A 204 -26.92 -33.58 -89.03
C ASP A 204 -27.84 -33.00 -90.12
N VAL A 205 -28.42 -31.81 -89.87
CA VAL A 205 -29.21 -31.08 -90.87
C VAL A 205 -28.36 -30.69 -92.08
N LEU A 206 -27.17 -30.12 -91.84
CA LEU A 206 -26.24 -29.74 -92.91
C LEU A 206 -25.77 -30.94 -93.75
N MET A 207 -25.56 -32.10 -93.11
CA MET A 207 -25.18 -33.33 -93.82
C MET A 207 -26.28 -33.75 -94.81
N LYS A 208 -27.54 -33.65 -94.39
CA LYS A 208 -28.70 -34.01 -95.23
C LYS A 208 -28.92 -33.03 -96.38
N GLU A 209 -28.72 -31.73 -96.15
CA GLU A 209 -28.73 -30.73 -97.23
C GLU A 209 -27.60 -30.97 -98.24
N LYS A 210 -26.40 -31.36 -97.77
CA LYS A 210 -25.29 -31.71 -98.66
C LYS A 210 -25.64 -32.89 -99.57
N GLU A 211 -26.22 -33.95 -99.03
CA GLU A 211 -26.69 -35.11 -99.83
C GLU A 211 -27.73 -34.69 -100.88
N ASN A 212 -28.68 -33.83 -100.49
CA ASN A 212 -29.68 -33.30 -101.43
C ASN A 212 -29.03 -32.48 -102.55
N LEU A 213 -28.05 -31.62 -102.21
CA LEU A 213 -27.33 -30.83 -103.20
C LEU A 213 -26.49 -31.72 -104.13
N GLU A 214 -25.86 -32.78 -103.62
CA GLU A 214 -25.14 -33.76 -104.44
C GLU A 214 -26.07 -34.48 -105.43
N LEU A 215 -27.29 -34.84 -105.02
CA LEU A 215 -28.30 -35.40 -105.91
C LEU A 215 -28.69 -34.41 -107.01
N VAL A 216 -28.98 -33.16 -106.66
CA VAL A 216 -29.32 -32.11 -107.64
C VAL A 216 -28.17 -31.86 -108.61
N VAL A 217 -26.92 -31.82 -108.15
CA VAL A 217 -25.75 -31.69 -109.02
C VAL A 217 -25.64 -32.89 -109.96
N ALA A 218 -25.88 -34.12 -109.49
CA ALA A 218 -25.84 -35.32 -110.32
C ALA A 218 -26.93 -35.31 -111.41
N GLU A 219 -28.14 -34.84 -111.09
CA GLU A 219 -29.23 -34.65 -112.06
C GLU A 219 -28.87 -33.61 -113.12
N LEU A 220 -28.39 -32.43 -112.72
CA LEU A 220 -27.96 -31.38 -113.64
C LEU A 220 -26.82 -31.83 -114.55
N LEU A 221 -25.87 -32.62 -114.04
CA LEU A 221 -24.81 -33.21 -114.86
C LEU A 221 -25.40 -34.18 -115.90
N LYS A 222 -26.34 -35.04 -115.51
CA LYS A 222 -26.99 -36.00 -116.42
C LYS A 222 -27.78 -35.29 -117.53
N ASP A 223 -28.50 -34.23 -117.20
CA ASP A 223 -29.22 -33.40 -118.17
C ASP A 223 -28.27 -32.59 -119.07
N GLY A 224 -27.12 -32.17 -118.52
CA GLY A 224 -26.02 -31.58 -119.28
C GLY A 224 -25.41 -32.56 -120.30
N TYR A 225 -25.17 -33.82 -119.91
CA TYR A 225 -24.73 -34.88 -120.82
C TYR A 225 -25.76 -35.18 -121.90
N GLY A 226 -27.05 -35.29 -121.55
CA GLY A 226 -28.12 -35.51 -122.53
C GLY A 226 -28.30 -34.34 -123.51
N SER A 227 -28.06 -33.11 -123.07
CA SER A 227 -28.06 -31.93 -123.95
C SER A 227 -26.84 -31.89 -124.88
N LYS A 228 -25.68 -32.31 -124.38
CA LYS A 228 -24.45 -32.44 -125.18
C LYS A 228 -24.57 -33.50 -126.27
N GLU A 229 -25.15 -34.65 -125.96
CA GLU A 229 -25.37 -35.75 -126.91
C GLU A 229 -26.35 -35.36 -128.02
N LYS A 230 -27.41 -34.60 -127.69
CA LYS A 230 -28.32 -34.01 -128.69
C LYS A 230 -27.61 -32.98 -129.58
N LEU A 231 -26.74 -32.15 -129.02
CA LEU A 231 -25.93 -31.22 -129.80
C LEU A 231 -24.93 -31.93 -130.72
N GLU A 232 -24.32 -33.03 -130.27
CA GLU A 232 -23.43 -33.86 -131.10
C GLU A 232 -24.19 -34.56 -132.24
N GLN A 233 -25.41 -35.05 -132.01
CA GLN A 233 -26.26 -35.59 -133.08
C GLN A 233 -26.65 -34.52 -134.12
N ILE A 234 -27.01 -33.31 -133.69
CA ILE A 234 -27.30 -32.18 -134.60
C ILE A 234 -26.05 -31.82 -135.42
N LYS A 235 -24.87 -31.84 -134.78
CA LYS A 235 -23.61 -31.56 -135.44
C LYS A 235 -23.27 -32.62 -136.51
N ALA A 236 -23.51 -33.90 -136.23
CA ALA A 236 -23.30 -34.99 -137.18
C ALA A 236 -24.21 -34.91 -138.42
N ILE A 237 -25.42 -34.33 -138.29
CA ILE A 237 -26.34 -34.11 -139.43
C ILE A 237 -25.84 -32.97 -140.34
N LEU A 238 -25.15 -31.97 -139.79
CA LEU A 238 -24.63 -30.82 -140.55
C LEU A 238 -23.32 -31.11 -141.29
N GLU A 239 -22.63 -32.20 -140.95
CA GLU A 239 -21.34 -32.62 -141.53
C GLU A 239 -21.48 -33.75 -142.59
N SER A 240 -22.71 -34.16 -142.92
CA SER A 240 -23.04 -35.17 -143.96
C SER A 240 -23.70 -34.54 -145.19
#